data_AF-A0A5E3XCS9-F1
#
_entry.id   AF-A0A5E3XCS9-F1
#
_cell.length_a   1.000
_cell.length_b   1.000
_cell.length_c   1.000
_cell.angle_alpha   90.00
_cell.angle_beta   90.00
_cell.angle_gamma   90.00
#
_symmetry.space_group_name_H-M   'P 1'
#
loop_
_entity.id
_entity.type
_entity.pdbx_description
1 polymer ?
#
loop_
_entity_poly.entity_id
_entity_poly.type
_entity_poly.pdbx_seq_one_letter_code
_entity_poly.pdbx_strand_id
1 'polypeptide(L)'
;MRSVYGMHLYFHREIIAQCDYASGVLPEGSYKTWETELKIAMSSFRFVAPLLVAALAAVSSVRAESHTITFTNNCGYGTPTLSQNFNTLSTGAPYTANGPFEAAIAYLDTGNCGFDGSDCLIVETTLKNGAVSSTDLSLISPHVFSATTGFGYYNGCDGAGAQCTGADCSTAFHTTTDYQVQVQCESDDVNLAITFC
;
A
#
# COMPACT_ATOMS: atom_id res chain seq x y z
N MET A 1 47.00 9.20 -9.25
CA MET A 1 46.94 8.16 -10.31
C MET A 1 45.48 7.69 -10.38
N ARG A 2 44.71 8.09 -11.41
CA ARG A 2 44.11 7.23 -12.48
C ARG A 2 43.53 5.91 -11.91
N SER A 3 42.29 5.46 -12.11
CA SER A 3 41.31 5.49 -13.23
C SER A 3 39.99 4.89 -12.65
N VAL A 4 38.78 5.48 -12.77
CA VAL A 4 37.74 5.39 -13.83
C VAL A 4 37.53 4.01 -14.48
N TYR A 5 36.33 3.43 -14.30
CA TYR A 5 35.40 2.75 -15.25
C TYR A 5 34.11 2.41 -14.47
N GLY A 6 32.85 2.56 -14.91
CA GLY A 6 32.23 3.02 -16.14
C GLY A 6 30.75 2.58 -16.12
N MET A 7 29.81 3.54 -16.01
CA MET A 7 28.36 3.29 -16.09
C MET A 7 27.87 3.76 -17.46
N HIS A 8 27.45 2.83 -18.31
CA HIS A 8 26.94 3.08 -19.65
C HIS A 8 25.41 3.32 -19.56
N LEU A 9 24.98 4.57 -19.76
CA LEU A 9 23.60 4.91 -20.08
C LEU A 9 23.57 5.48 -21.49
N TYR A 10 22.89 4.75 -22.38
CA TYR A 10 22.61 5.15 -23.75
C TYR A 10 21.49 6.21 -23.76
N PHE A 11 21.83 7.45 -24.12
CA PHE A 11 20.86 8.47 -24.54
C PHE A 11 20.75 8.45 -26.07
N HIS A 12 19.53 8.30 -26.59
CA HIS A 12 19.27 8.21 -28.02
C HIS A 12 18.62 9.50 -28.55
N ARG A 13 19.29 10.11 -29.55
CA ARG A 13 18.78 10.93 -30.67
C ARG A 13 18.21 12.33 -30.36
N GLU A 14 19.06 13.32 -30.61
CA GLU A 14 18.69 14.62 -31.19
C GLU A 14 18.42 14.46 -32.71
N ILE A 15 17.40 15.16 -33.21
CA ILE A 15 17.15 15.39 -34.64
C ILE A 15 17.66 16.80 -34.94
N ILE A 16 18.77 16.89 -35.69
CA ILE A 16 19.29 18.14 -36.25
C ILE A 16 18.62 18.32 -37.62
N ALA A 17 17.78 19.34 -37.75
CA ALA A 17 17.37 19.89 -39.04
C ALA A 17 18.38 20.95 -39.45
N GLN A 18 19.11 20.69 -40.53
CA GLN A 18 20.09 21.60 -41.12
C GLN A 18 19.51 22.08 -42.46
N CYS A 19 19.12 23.34 -42.53
CA CYS A 19 18.77 24.02 -43.77
C CYS A 19 20.04 24.65 -44.33
N ASP A 20 20.61 24.06 -45.38
CA ASP A 20 21.61 24.72 -46.23
C ASP A 20 20.91 25.53 -47.32
N TYR A 21 21.22 26.83 -47.36
CA TYR A 21 20.75 27.78 -48.37
C TYR A 21 21.97 28.37 -49.09
N ALA A 22 22.30 27.82 -50.26
CA ALA A 22 23.11 28.42 -51.32
C ALA A 22 22.96 27.47 -52.52
N SER A 23 22.63 27.85 -53.75
CA SER A 23 22.83 29.09 -54.49
C SER A 23 21.97 28.98 -55.76
N GLY A 24 21.14 29.98 -56.06
CA GLY A 24 20.32 29.96 -57.27
C GLY A 24 19.75 31.34 -57.57
N VAL A 25 20.31 31.98 -58.59
CA VAL A 25 19.87 33.25 -59.16
C VAL A 25 18.41 33.10 -59.63
N LEU A 26 17.51 33.98 -59.18
CA LEU A 26 16.14 34.09 -59.69
C LEU A 26 15.97 35.42 -60.44
N PRO A 27 15.29 35.42 -61.60
CA PRO A 27 15.18 36.58 -62.48
C PRO A 27 14.26 37.68 -61.93
N GLU A 28 14.60 38.93 -62.23
CA GLU A 28 13.78 40.11 -61.98
C GLU A 28 12.45 40.05 -62.73
N GLY A 29 11.37 40.44 -62.04
CA GLY A 29 10.12 40.84 -62.70
C GLY A 29 8.92 39.94 -62.43
N SER A 30 8.42 39.94 -61.19
CA SER A 30 7.00 39.68 -60.92
C SER A 30 6.72 40.02 -59.46
N TYR A 31 6.64 41.32 -59.14
CA TYR A 31 6.26 41.78 -57.81
C TYR A 31 5.00 42.64 -57.77
N LYS A 32 3.96 42.25 -58.51
CA LYS A 32 2.67 42.96 -58.44
C LYS A 32 1.53 42.01 -58.73
N THR A 33 1.15 41.12 -57.80
CA THR A 33 -0.19 40.46 -57.78
C THR A 33 -0.39 39.44 -56.64
N TRP A 34 -0.15 39.82 -55.38
CA TRP A 34 -0.54 38.93 -54.25
C TRP A 34 -0.94 39.65 -52.96
N GLU A 35 -0.92 40.98 -52.90
CA GLU A 35 -1.42 41.72 -51.72
C GLU A 35 -2.95 41.64 -51.53
N THR A 36 -3.68 41.01 -52.44
CA THR A 36 -5.15 40.90 -52.38
C THR A 36 -5.67 39.52 -51.95
N GLU A 37 -4.84 38.47 -51.94
CA GLU A 37 -5.25 37.12 -51.55
C GLU A 37 -4.89 36.78 -50.09
N LEU A 38 -4.15 37.64 -49.38
CA LEU A 38 -3.80 37.46 -47.96
C LEU A 38 -4.86 37.98 -46.98
N LYS A 39 -5.86 38.73 -47.44
CA LYS A 39 -6.94 39.24 -46.56
C LYS A 39 -8.10 38.27 -46.35
N ILE A 40 -8.22 37.21 -47.16
CA ILE A 40 -9.33 36.24 -47.06
C ILE A 40 -8.96 35.04 -46.18
N ALA A 41 -7.67 34.69 -46.06
CA ALA A 41 -7.23 33.60 -45.18
C ALA A 41 -7.17 33.99 -43.68
N MET A 42 -7.32 35.28 -43.34
CA MET A 42 -7.26 35.79 -41.96
C MET A 42 -8.64 36.10 -41.33
N SER A 43 -9.73 35.63 -41.95
CA SER A 43 -11.11 35.85 -41.45
C SER A 43 -11.86 34.55 -41.13
N SER A 44 -11.14 33.52 -40.71
CA SER A 44 -11.74 32.29 -40.15
C SER A 44 -10.93 31.74 -38.97
N PHE A 45 -10.19 32.61 -38.26
CA PHE A 45 -9.66 32.31 -36.94
C PHE A 45 -10.58 32.88 -35.85
N ARG A 46 -11.88 32.59 -35.95
CA ARG A 46 -12.88 32.95 -34.94
C ARG A 46 -13.22 31.69 -34.12
N PHE A 47 -12.66 31.64 -32.92
CA PHE A 47 -13.06 30.79 -31.78
C PHE A 47 -12.84 29.27 -31.87
N VAL A 48 -11.61 28.77 -32.05
CA VAL A 48 -11.34 27.35 -31.74
C VAL A 48 -9.90 27.11 -31.24
N ALA A 49 -9.46 27.76 -30.15
CA ALA A 49 -8.16 27.41 -29.53
C ALA A 49 -7.94 27.83 -28.05
N PRO A 50 -8.95 27.82 -27.16
CA PRO A 50 -8.64 27.54 -25.76
C PRO A 50 -9.55 26.41 -25.26
N LEU A 51 -9.41 25.21 -25.84
CA LEU A 51 -10.14 24.03 -25.35
C LEU A 51 -9.30 22.75 -25.34
N LEU A 52 -7.97 22.89 -25.50
CA LEU A 52 -7.03 21.77 -25.54
C LEU A 52 -5.94 21.87 -24.46
N VAL A 53 -6.28 22.44 -23.30
CA VAL A 53 -5.47 22.39 -22.07
C VAL A 53 -6.24 21.73 -20.90
N ALA A 54 -7.52 21.41 -21.06
CA ALA A 54 -8.36 20.85 -19.99
C ALA A 54 -8.41 19.30 -19.94
N ALA A 55 -7.52 18.59 -20.64
CA ALA A 55 -7.58 17.13 -20.79
C ALA A 55 -6.56 16.35 -19.93
N LEU A 56 -5.87 16.99 -18.98
CA LEU A 56 -4.90 16.34 -18.09
C LEU A 56 -5.23 16.69 -16.63
N ALA A 57 -6.03 15.86 -15.95
CA ALA A 57 -5.95 15.62 -14.48
C ALA A 57 -7.12 14.79 -13.90
N ALA A 58 -7.77 13.90 -14.66
CA ALA A 58 -8.55 12.84 -14.02
C ALA A 58 -7.59 11.71 -13.63
N VAL A 59 -6.68 11.96 -12.68
CA VAL A 59 -6.06 10.86 -11.93
C VAL A 59 -7.16 10.27 -11.06
N SER A 60 -7.83 9.24 -11.58
CA SER A 60 -8.65 8.35 -10.74
C SER A 60 -7.72 7.82 -9.66
N SER A 61 -7.85 8.33 -8.44
CA SER A 61 -7.16 7.81 -7.28
C SER A 61 -7.69 6.40 -7.04
N VAL A 62 -7.00 5.40 -7.59
CA VAL A 62 -7.15 4.01 -7.17
C VAL A 62 -6.66 4.01 -5.72
N ARG A 63 -7.58 3.90 -4.76
CA ARG A 63 -7.18 3.56 -3.40
C ARG A 63 -6.69 2.13 -3.45
N ALA A 64 -5.37 1.96 -3.39
CA ALA A 64 -4.80 0.66 -3.12
C ALA A 64 -5.19 0.27 -1.69
N GLU A 65 -5.73 -0.93 -1.53
CA GLU A 65 -6.04 -1.52 -0.23
C GLU A 65 -4.80 -1.46 0.67
N SER A 66 -4.98 -0.99 1.90
CA SER A 66 -3.89 -0.89 2.85
C SER A 66 -4.34 -1.12 4.29
N HIS A 67 -3.59 -1.95 5.00
CA HIS A 67 -3.85 -2.30 6.40
C HIS A 67 -2.58 -2.12 7.21
N THR A 68 -2.67 -1.43 8.34
CA THR A 68 -1.55 -1.20 9.25
C THR A 68 -1.78 -1.91 10.58
N ILE A 69 -0.83 -2.75 10.96
CA ILE A 69 -0.81 -3.44 12.24
C ILE A 69 0.19 -2.73 13.15
N THR A 70 -0.25 -2.40 14.36
CA THR A 70 0.58 -1.72 15.38
C THR A 70 0.66 -2.56 16.64
N PHE A 71 1.76 -2.41 17.37
CA PHE A 71 2.04 -3.19 18.56
C PHE A 71 2.31 -2.27 19.74
N THR A 72 1.74 -2.60 20.90
CA THR A 72 2.08 -2.02 22.19
C THR A 72 2.49 -3.14 23.13
N ASN A 73 3.72 -3.11 23.63
CA ASN A 73 4.20 -4.06 24.63
C ASN A 73 4.41 -3.35 25.96
N ASN A 74 3.44 -3.50 26.86
CA ASN A 74 3.49 -2.96 28.22
C ASN A 74 4.05 -3.97 29.23
N CYS A 75 4.35 -5.21 28.80
CA CYS A 75 4.83 -6.27 29.70
C CYS A 75 6.22 -5.97 30.27
N GLY A 76 7.02 -5.14 29.59
CA GLY A 76 8.42 -4.89 29.93
C GLY A 76 9.37 -6.04 29.60
N TYR A 77 8.88 -7.08 28.93
CA TYR A 77 9.62 -8.23 28.43
C TYR A 77 8.99 -8.76 27.15
N GLY A 78 9.68 -9.69 26.49
CA GLY A 78 9.23 -10.32 25.25
C GLY A 78 9.29 -9.39 24.04
N THR A 79 9.14 -9.97 22.86
CA THR A 79 9.18 -9.26 21.58
C THR A 79 7.87 -9.49 20.84
N PRO A 80 7.07 -8.45 20.56
CA PRO A 80 5.94 -8.58 19.64
C PRO A 80 6.42 -9.13 18.30
N THR A 81 5.83 -10.21 17.82
CA THR A 81 6.20 -10.85 16.56
C THR A 81 4.98 -10.93 15.68
N LEU A 82 5.08 -10.43 14.45
CA LEU A 82 4.10 -10.62 13.38
C LEU A 82 4.69 -11.60 12.37
N SER A 83 3.96 -12.66 12.05
CA SER A 83 4.37 -13.69 11.10
C SER A 83 3.27 -13.97 10.09
N GLN A 84 3.66 -14.21 8.84
CA GLN A 84 2.75 -14.67 7.79
C GLN A 84 3.54 -15.61 6.87
N ASN A 85 2.92 -16.73 6.47
CA ASN A 85 3.54 -17.71 5.57
C ASN A 85 4.95 -18.12 6.02
N PHE A 86 5.12 -18.39 7.31
CA PHE A 86 6.42 -18.77 7.87
C PHE A 86 7.52 -17.72 7.63
N ASN A 87 7.20 -16.44 7.67
CA ASN A 87 8.16 -15.33 7.63
C ASN A 87 7.80 -14.30 8.69
N THR A 88 8.79 -13.89 9.49
CA THR A 88 8.64 -12.75 10.41
C THR A 88 8.59 -11.45 9.60
N LEU A 89 7.47 -10.74 9.69
CA LEU A 89 7.22 -9.47 9.02
C LEU A 89 7.56 -8.26 9.89
N SER A 90 7.38 -8.40 11.21
CA SER A 90 7.72 -7.35 12.18
C SER A 90 8.07 -7.96 13.54
N THR A 91 8.95 -7.27 14.26
CA THR A 91 9.31 -7.55 15.66
C THR A 91 8.89 -6.40 16.60
N GLY A 92 7.77 -5.74 16.28
CA GLY A 92 7.13 -4.71 17.12
C GLY A 92 7.06 -3.32 16.50
N ALA A 93 7.69 -3.09 15.35
CA ALA A 93 7.43 -1.90 14.56
C ALA A 93 6.05 -1.99 13.87
N PRO A 94 5.36 -0.85 13.61
CA PRO A 94 4.19 -0.86 12.75
C PRO A 94 4.49 -1.51 11.40
N TYR A 95 3.59 -2.39 10.94
CA TYR A 95 3.68 -3.06 9.65
C TYR A 95 2.50 -2.67 8.78
N THR A 96 2.75 -2.24 7.54
CA THR A 96 1.69 -1.88 6.59
C THR A 96 1.71 -2.87 5.42
N ALA A 97 0.60 -3.59 5.25
CA ALA A 97 0.32 -4.36 4.05
C ALA A 97 -0.26 -3.44 2.95
N ASN A 98 0.19 -3.61 1.71
CA ASN A 98 -0.33 -2.91 0.53
C ASN A 98 -1.13 -3.90 -0.33
N GLY A 99 -2.30 -4.29 0.16
CA GLY A 99 -3.18 -5.31 -0.37
C GLY A 99 -3.79 -6.17 0.76
N PRO A 100 -4.54 -7.23 0.40
CA PRO A 100 -5.11 -8.14 1.39
C PRO A 100 -4.04 -8.73 2.29
N PHE A 101 -4.32 -8.78 3.59
CA PHE A 101 -3.44 -9.34 4.59
C PHE A 101 -4.10 -10.56 5.24
N GLU A 102 -3.88 -11.73 4.66
CA GLU A 102 -4.62 -12.95 5.00
C GLU A 102 -3.79 -13.92 5.83
N ALA A 103 -4.44 -14.65 6.75
CA ALA A 103 -3.86 -15.72 7.55
C ALA A 103 -2.53 -15.36 8.24
N ALA A 104 -2.46 -14.16 8.81
CA ALA A 104 -1.32 -13.73 9.61
C ALA A 104 -1.55 -14.03 11.09
N ILE A 105 -0.45 -14.24 11.80
CA ILE A 105 -0.45 -14.45 13.24
C ILE A 105 0.44 -13.42 13.92
N ALA A 106 0.05 -13.02 15.12
CA ALA A 106 0.90 -12.24 16.00
C ALA A 106 0.93 -12.81 17.42
N TYR A 107 2.07 -12.71 18.09
CA TYR A 107 2.27 -13.20 19.45
C TYR A 107 3.36 -12.41 20.16
N LEU A 108 3.43 -12.53 21.49
CA LEU A 108 4.56 -12.03 22.26
C LEU A 108 5.59 -13.14 22.41
N ASP A 109 6.70 -13.03 21.69
CA ASP A 109 7.80 -13.99 21.83
C ASP A 109 8.55 -13.77 23.14
N THR A 110 8.37 -14.69 24.09
CA THR A 110 9.06 -14.71 25.39
C THR A 110 10.29 -15.63 25.40
N GLY A 111 10.70 -16.15 24.23
CA GLY A 111 11.82 -17.08 24.05
C GLY A 111 11.42 -18.56 24.01
N ASN A 112 10.14 -18.88 24.25
CA ASN A 112 9.62 -20.25 24.21
C ASN A 112 8.58 -20.46 23.09
N CYS A 113 8.20 -19.41 22.37
CA CYS A 113 7.21 -19.56 21.31
C CYS A 113 7.83 -20.28 20.11
N GLY A 114 7.10 -21.22 19.53
CA GLY A 114 7.37 -21.73 18.20
C GLY A 114 7.25 -20.62 17.15
N PHE A 115 7.82 -20.87 15.99
CA PHE A 115 7.83 -19.88 14.91
C PHE A 115 6.43 -19.55 14.36
N ASP A 116 5.52 -20.53 14.43
CA ASP A 116 4.09 -20.42 14.17
C ASP A 116 3.29 -19.97 15.41
N GLY A 117 3.95 -19.47 16.45
CA GLY A 117 3.31 -19.10 17.71
C GLY A 117 2.88 -20.29 18.57
N SER A 118 3.31 -21.53 18.25
CA SER A 118 3.16 -22.67 19.17
C SER A 118 3.67 -22.33 20.57
N ASP A 119 3.07 -22.90 21.60
CA ASP A 119 3.40 -22.64 23.01
C ASP A 119 3.14 -21.19 23.48
N CYS A 120 2.43 -20.38 22.69
CA CYS A 120 2.06 -19.01 23.02
C CYS A 120 0.63 -18.66 22.59
N LEU A 121 0.05 -17.64 23.22
CA LEU A 121 -1.25 -17.10 22.83
C LEU A 121 -1.04 -16.29 21.55
N ILE A 122 -1.82 -16.59 20.53
CA ILE A 122 -1.75 -15.92 19.24
C ILE A 122 -2.97 -15.04 19.00
N VAL A 123 -2.76 -13.98 18.21
CA VAL A 123 -3.78 -13.22 17.49
C VAL A 123 -3.77 -13.72 16.05
N GLU A 124 -4.86 -14.31 15.57
CA GLU A 124 -5.04 -14.70 14.17
C GLU A 124 -5.80 -13.58 13.44
N THR A 125 -5.36 -13.18 12.24
CA THR A 125 -6.01 -12.07 11.52
C THR A 125 -6.04 -12.27 10.01
N THR A 126 -7.14 -11.81 9.41
CA THR A 126 -7.31 -11.57 7.99
C THR A 126 -7.94 -10.19 7.80
N LEU A 127 -7.24 -9.28 7.12
CA LEU A 127 -7.70 -7.94 6.80
C LEU A 127 -7.86 -7.82 5.28
N LYS A 128 -9.07 -7.45 4.82
CA LYS A 128 -9.40 -7.45 3.40
C LYS A 128 -10.52 -6.48 3.04
N ASN A 129 -10.31 -5.69 1.99
CA ASN A 129 -11.33 -4.79 1.43
C ASN A 129 -12.39 -5.55 0.61
N GLY A 130 -13.62 -5.01 0.59
CA GLY A 130 -14.75 -5.60 -0.14
C GLY A 130 -15.17 -7.00 0.35
N ALA A 131 -14.72 -7.39 1.54
CA ALA A 131 -15.01 -8.64 2.22
C ALA A 131 -15.11 -8.39 3.75
N VAL A 132 -15.24 -9.46 4.53
CA VAL A 132 -15.21 -9.37 5.99
C VAL A 132 -13.79 -9.60 6.48
N SER A 133 -13.19 -8.58 7.09
CA SER A 133 -11.98 -8.75 7.89
C SER A 133 -12.34 -9.47 9.19
N SER A 134 -11.50 -10.38 9.66
CA SER A 134 -11.73 -11.16 10.89
C SER A 134 -10.43 -11.27 11.68
N THR A 135 -10.54 -11.10 12.99
CA THR A 135 -9.43 -11.25 13.93
C THR A 135 -9.94 -11.96 15.18
N ASP A 136 -9.13 -12.85 15.72
CA ASP A 136 -9.43 -13.60 16.93
C ASP A 136 -8.18 -13.93 17.75
N LEU A 137 -8.41 -14.42 18.96
CA LEU A 137 -7.38 -14.95 19.85
C LEU A 137 -7.51 -16.47 19.87
N SER A 138 -6.40 -17.21 19.90
CA SER A 138 -6.44 -18.67 19.84
C SER A 138 -5.57 -19.34 20.89
N LEU A 139 -6.19 -20.27 21.60
CA LEU A 139 -5.61 -21.20 22.59
C LEU A 139 -5.86 -22.66 22.20
N ILE A 140 -6.21 -22.90 20.92
CA ILE A 140 -6.28 -24.26 20.39
C ILE A 140 -4.86 -24.83 20.37
N SER A 141 -4.66 -25.99 21.00
CA SER A 141 -3.35 -26.67 21.01
C SER A 141 -2.73 -26.71 19.61
N PRO A 142 -1.45 -26.31 19.45
CA PRO A 142 -0.42 -26.15 20.48
C PRO A 142 -0.32 -24.76 21.13
N HIS A 143 -1.26 -23.84 20.90
CA HIS A 143 -1.25 -22.51 21.49
C HIS A 143 -1.66 -22.55 22.97
N VAL A 144 -0.93 -21.83 23.83
CA VAL A 144 -1.20 -21.76 25.27
C VAL A 144 -1.03 -20.34 25.78
N PHE A 145 -1.66 -20.00 26.89
CA PHE A 145 -1.56 -18.67 27.44
C PHE A 145 -0.13 -18.35 27.91
N SER A 146 0.49 -17.34 27.29
CA SER A 146 1.87 -16.89 27.60
C SER A 146 1.94 -15.46 28.17
N ALA A 147 1.02 -14.58 27.76
CA ALA A 147 0.87 -13.23 28.28
C ALA A 147 -0.57 -12.74 28.07
N THR A 148 -0.97 -11.70 28.81
CA THR A 148 -2.22 -11.00 28.51
C THR A 148 -2.08 -10.33 27.15
N THR A 149 -2.99 -10.67 26.24
CA THR A 149 -2.98 -10.16 24.86
C THR A 149 -4.38 -9.69 24.50
N GLY A 150 -4.46 -8.54 23.84
CA GLY A 150 -5.69 -8.04 23.24
C GLY A 150 -5.43 -7.39 21.89
N PHE A 151 -6.48 -7.24 21.12
CA PHE A 151 -6.47 -6.51 19.88
C PHE A 151 -7.70 -5.61 19.77
N GLY A 152 -7.62 -4.58 18.92
CA GLY A 152 -8.74 -3.75 18.55
C GLY A 152 -8.56 -3.16 17.17
N TYR A 153 -9.65 -3.09 16.41
CA TYR A 153 -9.65 -2.39 15.13
C TYR A 153 -9.60 -0.87 15.32
N TYR A 154 -8.98 -0.19 14.36
CA TYR A 154 -9.01 1.26 14.22
C TYR A 154 -8.99 1.64 12.74
N ASN A 155 -9.32 2.89 12.41
CA ASN A 155 -9.53 3.32 11.02
C ASN A 155 -10.62 2.47 10.32
N GLY A 156 -11.62 2.05 11.10
CA GLY A 156 -12.63 1.07 10.70
C GLY A 156 -13.02 0.23 11.91
N CYS A 157 -14.32 0.08 12.16
CA CYS A 157 -14.86 -0.66 13.31
C CYS A 157 -14.19 -0.31 14.66
N ASP A 158 -13.88 0.97 14.86
CA ASP A 158 -13.06 1.46 15.97
C ASP A 158 -13.57 0.94 17.33
N GLY A 159 -12.67 0.32 18.09
CA GLY A 159 -12.96 -0.23 19.43
C GLY A 159 -13.57 -1.64 19.43
N ALA A 160 -13.95 -2.20 18.27
CA ALA A 160 -14.26 -3.62 18.18
C ALA A 160 -12.97 -4.44 18.32
N GLY A 161 -12.99 -5.39 19.24
CA GLY A 161 -11.81 -6.18 19.58
C GLY A 161 -12.09 -7.21 20.67
N ALA A 162 -11.06 -7.95 21.05
CA ALA A 162 -11.11 -8.92 22.12
C ALA A 162 -9.81 -8.90 22.92
N GLN A 163 -9.89 -9.34 24.17
CA GLN A 163 -8.73 -9.48 25.05
C GLN A 163 -8.81 -10.79 25.82
N CYS A 164 -7.67 -11.41 26.07
CA CYS A 164 -7.53 -12.62 26.87
C CYS A 164 -6.52 -12.35 27.98
N THR A 165 -6.98 -12.39 29.23
CA THR A 165 -6.18 -12.05 30.44
C THR A 165 -5.76 -13.28 31.25
N GLY A 166 -6.03 -14.49 30.75
CA GLY A 166 -5.70 -15.75 31.41
C GLY A 166 -6.02 -16.96 30.53
N ALA A 167 -5.55 -18.14 30.93
CA ALA A 167 -5.68 -19.38 30.17
C ALA A 167 -7.13 -19.83 29.91
N ASP A 168 -8.09 -19.40 30.73
CA ASP A 168 -9.51 -19.77 30.61
C ASP A 168 -10.38 -18.64 30.02
N CYS A 169 -9.79 -17.69 29.29
CA CYS A 169 -10.53 -16.56 28.74
C CYS A 169 -11.61 -17.03 27.74
N SER A 170 -12.84 -16.53 27.90
CA SER A 170 -13.98 -16.90 27.04
C SER A 170 -13.99 -16.22 25.67
N THR A 171 -12.99 -15.41 25.39
CA THR A 171 -12.85 -14.55 24.21
C THR A 171 -11.81 -15.08 23.22
N ALA A 172 -11.24 -16.25 23.49
CA ALA A 172 -10.33 -16.95 22.60
C ALA A 172 -10.96 -18.25 22.11
N PHE A 173 -10.49 -18.74 20.98
CA PHE A 173 -10.75 -20.09 20.51
C PHE A 173 -10.10 -21.10 21.44
N HIS A 174 -10.89 -22.04 21.97
CA HIS A 174 -10.40 -23.24 22.67
C HIS A 174 -10.65 -24.51 21.86
N THR A 175 -11.61 -24.43 20.93
CA THR A 175 -11.99 -25.47 19.98
C THR A 175 -12.23 -24.84 18.62
N THR A 176 -12.10 -25.61 17.53
CA THR A 176 -12.27 -25.12 16.15
C THR A 176 -13.69 -24.65 15.81
N THR A 177 -14.64 -24.80 16.73
CA THR A 177 -16.04 -24.42 16.58
C THR A 177 -16.43 -23.15 17.35
N ASP A 178 -15.49 -22.48 18.01
CA ASP A 178 -15.74 -21.27 18.80
C ASP A 178 -15.93 -20.00 17.93
N TYR A 179 -16.65 -20.10 16.82
CA TYR A 179 -16.80 -19.02 15.84
C TYR A 179 -17.37 -17.73 16.42
N GLN A 180 -18.07 -17.79 17.56
CA GLN A 180 -18.61 -16.64 18.28
C GLN A 180 -17.54 -15.69 18.85
N VAL A 181 -16.28 -16.12 18.97
CA VAL A 181 -15.20 -15.29 19.54
C VAL A 181 -14.41 -14.51 18.48
N GLN A 182 -14.72 -14.73 17.19
CA GLN A 182 -14.18 -13.92 16.10
C GLN A 182 -14.79 -12.51 16.12
N VAL A 183 -13.92 -11.51 15.95
CA VAL A 183 -14.35 -10.13 15.81
C VAL A 183 -14.21 -9.71 14.35
N GLN A 184 -15.36 -9.43 13.74
CA GLN A 184 -15.47 -9.09 12.33
C GLN A 184 -15.48 -7.58 12.10
N CYS A 185 -14.95 -7.16 10.96
CA CYS A 185 -15.05 -5.79 10.47
C CYS A 185 -15.24 -5.75 8.96
N GLU A 186 -16.25 -5.03 8.47
CA GLU A 186 -16.56 -4.86 7.04
C GLU A 186 -16.06 -3.52 6.48
N SER A 187 -15.31 -2.74 7.25
CA SER A 187 -14.74 -1.47 6.78
C SER A 187 -13.51 -1.72 5.92
N ASP A 188 -13.46 -1.07 4.76
CA ASP A 188 -12.25 -1.02 3.94
C ASP A 188 -11.11 -0.28 4.66
N ASP A 189 -9.88 -0.68 4.39
CA ASP A 189 -8.63 -0.13 4.92
C ASP A 189 -8.59 -0.13 6.48
N VAL A 190 -9.30 -1.08 7.09
CA VAL A 190 -9.28 -1.26 8.55
C VAL A 190 -7.88 -1.65 9.03
N ASN A 191 -7.47 -1.06 10.14
CA ASN A 191 -6.20 -1.31 10.78
C ASN A 191 -6.37 -2.08 12.08
N LEU A 192 -5.29 -2.67 12.58
CA LEU A 192 -5.30 -3.52 13.78
C LEU A 192 -4.27 -3.03 14.80
N ALA A 193 -4.71 -2.79 16.04
CA ALA A 193 -3.82 -2.52 17.16
C ALA A 193 -3.76 -3.75 18.06
N ILE A 194 -2.56 -4.24 18.36
CA ILE A 194 -2.32 -5.39 19.24
C ILE A 194 -1.57 -4.90 20.48
N THR A 195 -2.09 -5.25 21.65
CA THR A 195 -1.54 -4.84 22.94
C THR A 195 -1.24 -6.07 23.79
N PHE A 196 -0.06 -6.06 24.40
CA PHE A 196 0.37 -7.03 25.39
C PHE A 196 0.55 -6.33 26.74
N CYS A 197 -0.02 -6.90 27.82
CA CYS A 197 0.00 -6.40 29.22
C CYS A 197 -0.23 -4.88 29.45
#